data_AF-A0A521ZBQ1-F1
#
_entry.id   AF-A0A521ZBQ1-F1
#
_cell.length_a   1.000
_cell.length_b   1.000
_cell.length_c   1.000
_cell.angle_alpha   90.00
_cell.angle_beta   90.00
_cell.angle_gamma   90.00
#
_symmetry.space_group_name_H-M   'P 1'
#
loop_
_entity.id
_entity.type
_entity.pdbx_description
1 polymer ?
#
loop_
_entity_poly.entity_id
_entity_poly.type
_entity_poly.pdbx_seq_one_letter_code
_entity_poly.pdbx_strand_id
1 'polypeptide(L)'
;MLKKLVRLVIVLGGFCAFPGCAGNLPSSEYRVWQEEVKLNDGRVIVVTQKKRCQGAYTGGNYARCIAREAWLMINLPEFGAQPIVWHENLTPRILNVHNGHLYVVGWPPTGYEFDLYGKPRPPYIGFVFVDKQWKRIAFEEIPVAIYDVNMLIESIPPEDMKFLTLQKKESKEMNGDSAYQKDQKRIDPAYKSNF
;
A
#
# COMPACT_ATOMS: atom_id res chain seq x y z
N MET A 1 -18.90 -77.84 -6.29
CA MET A 1 -17.49 -77.73 -5.86
C MET A 1 -17.29 -76.39 -5.17
N LEU A 2 -16.84 -76.46 -3.92
CA LEU A 2 -16.54 -75.37 -2.99
C LEU A 2 -15.28 -74.61 -3.41
N LYS A 3 -15.25 -73.27 -3.25
CA LYS A 3 -14.09 -72.35 -3.03
C LYS A 3 -14.49 -70.93 -3.49
N LYS A 4 -14.25 -69.81 -2.80
CA LYS A 4 -13.62 -69.46 -1.52
C LYS A 4 -14.04 -68.01 -1.23
N LEU A 5 -14.40 -67.70 0.02
CA LEU A 5 -14.47 -66.33 0.54
C LEU A 5 -13.08 -65.68 0.44
N VAL A 6 -13.01 -64.45 -0.06
CA VAL A 6 -11.86 -63.57 0.15
C VAL A 6 -12.30 -62.50 1.13
N ARG A 7 -11.69 -62.53 2.32
CA ARG A 7 -11.87 -61.55 3.40
C ARG A 7 -11.15 -60.26 3.01
N LEU A 8 -11.86 -59.14 3.04
CA LEU A 8 -11.31 -57.79 2.96
C LEU A 8 -10.65 -57.47 4.30
N VAL A 9 -9.33 -57.34 4.33
CA VAL A 9 -8.56 -56.87 5.49
C VAL A 9 -8.40 -55.36 5.34
N ILE A 10 -9.08 -54.60 6.21
CA ILE A 10 -8.85 -53.16 6.37
C ILE A 10 -7.61 -53.01 7.26
N VAL A 11 -6.49 -52.61 6.67
CA VAL A 11 -5.30 -52.20 7.41
C VAL A 11 -5.50 -50.75 7.84
N LEU A 12 -5.73 -50.52 9.13
CA LEU A 12 -5.59 -49.20 9.76
C LEU A 12 -4.11 -48.81 9.72
N GLY A 13 -3.73 -48.02 8.71
CA GLY A 13 -2.43 -47.36 8.63
C GLY A 13 -2.43 -46.11 9.51
N GLY A 14 -1.66 -46.15 10.59
CA GLY A 14 -1.54 -45.09 11.59
C GLY A 14 -1.13 -43.74 11.01
N PHE A 15 -1.88 -42.71 11.43
CA PHE A 15 -1.55 -41.31 11.20
C PHE A 15 -0.43 -40.93 12.18
N CYS A 16 0.83 -41.00 11.73
CA CYS A 16 1.94 -40.38 12.43
C CYS A 16 1.74 -38.85 12.37
N ALA A 17 1.16 -38.28 13.43
CA ALA A 17 1.21 -36.86 13.69
C ALA A 17 2.67 -36.49 14.00
N PHE A 18 3.41 -36.03 12.99
CA PHE A 18 4.61 -35.25 13.24
C PHE A 18 4.17 -33.98 13.97
N PRO A 19 4.69 -33.65 15.16
CA PRO A 19 4.60 -32.30 15.69
C PRO A 19 5.49 -31.44 14.79
N GLY A 20 4.90 -30.98 13.68
CA GLY A 20 5.48 -29.92 12.89
C GLY A 20 5.63 -28.73 13.83
N CYS A 21 6.87 -28.32 14.08
CA CYS A 21 7.18 -27.04 14.67
C CYS A 21 6.60 -25.97 13.74
N ALA A 22 5.34 -25.60 13.96
CA ALA A 22 4.76 -24.38 13.44
C ALA A 22 5.47 -23.23 14.16
N GLY A 23 6.68 -22.91 13.67
CA GLY A 23 7.27 -21.61 13.96
C GLY A 23 6.21 -20.57 13.63
N ASN A 24 6.00 -19.62 14.53
CA ASN A 24 5.14 -18.46 14.32
C ASN A 24 5.63 -17.71 13.08
N LEU A 25 5.16 -18.12 11.91
CA LEU A 25 5.28 -17.33 10.70
C LEU A 25 4.51 -16.05 10.96
N PRO A 26 5.07 -14.86 10.67
CA PRO A 26 4.35 -13.61 10.83
C PRO A 26 3.09 -13.68 9.96
N SER A 27 1.92 -13.80 10.59
CA SER A 27 0.66 -13.77 9.89
C SER A 27 0.52 -12.41 9.21
N SER A 28 0.20 -12.40 7.92
CA SER A 28 -0.07 -11.16 7.21
C SER A 28 -1.39 -10.58 7.72
N GLU A 29 -1.32 -9.47 8.46
CA GLU A 29 -2.50 -8.74 8.92
C GLU A 29 -2.93 -7.74 7.84
N TYR A 30 -4.24 -7.55 7.66
CA TYR A 30 -4.75 -6.46 6.83
C TYR A 30 -5.14 -5.26 7.68
N ARG A 31 -4.70 -4.07 7.27
CA ARG A 31 -5.09 -2.80 7.88
C ARG A 31 -5.98 -2.04 6.94
N VAL A 32 -7.10 -1.53 7.45
CA VAL A 32 -8.09 -0.77 6.68
C VAL A 32 -8.45 0.48 7.46
N TRP A 33 -8.40 1.62 6.79
CA TRP A 33 -8.85 2.90 7.31
C TRP A 33 -9.33 3.79 6.16
N GLN A 34 -10.01 4.87 6.53
CA GLN A 34 -10.42 5.94 5.63
C GLN A 34 -9.62 7.20 5.91
N GLU A 35 -9.38 7.99 4.87
CA GLU A 35 -8.59 9.21 4.95
C GLU A 35 -9.21 10.29 4.07
N GLU A 36 -9.35 11.50 4.61
CA GLU A 36 -9.70 12.67 3.82
C GLU A 36 -8.51 13.15 3.01
N VAL A 37 -8.70 13.41 1.72
CA VAL A 37 -7.66 13.86 0.79
C VAL A 37 -8.14 15.13 0.11
N LYS A 38 -7.37 16.20 0.26
CA LYS A 38 -7.60 17.47 -0.44
C LYS A 38 -6.96 17.39 -1.82
N LEU A 39 -7.78 17.54 -2.86
CA LEU A 39 -7.35 17.62 -4.25
C LEU A 39 -6.97 19.07 -4.60
N ASN A 40 -6.22 19.26 -5.68
CA ASN A 40 -5.78 20.58 -6.14
C ASN A 40 -6.92 21.48 -6.62
N ASP A 41 -8.04 20.90 -7.02
CA ASP A 41 -9.26 21.63 -7.37
C ASP A 41 -10.05 22.12 -6.14
N GLY A 42 -9.52 21.88 -4.94
CA GLY A 42 -10.10 22.32 -3.67
C GLY A 42 -11.10 21.35 -3.06
N ARG A 43 -11.53 20.31 -3.77
CA ARG A 43 -12.41 19.27 -3.21
C ARG A 43 -11.69 18.46 -2.15
N VAL A 44 -12.44 18.02 -1.16
CA VAL A 44 -12.00 17.04 -0.17
C VAL A 44 -12.79 15.77 -0.42
N ILE A 45 -12.08 14.67 -0.66
CA ILE A 45 -12.69 13.35 -0.84
C ILE A 45 -12.29 12.43 0.30
N VAL A 46 -13.09 11.40 0.56
CA VAL A 46 -12.70 10.30 1.46
C VAL A 46 -12.27 9.12 0.61
N VAL A 47 -11.06 8.64 0.85
CA VAL A 47 -10.57 7.39 0.25
C VAL A 47 -10.47 6.30 1.30
N THR A 48 -10.69 5.07 0.89
CA THR A 48 -10.42 3.92 1.77
C THR A 48 -9.09 3.31 1.38
N GLN A 49 -8.17 3.23 2.34
CA GLN A 49 -6.92 2.49 2.19
C GLN A 49 -7.08 1.09 2.78
N LYS A 50 -6.58 0.09 2.07
CA LYS A 50 -6.31 -1.24 2.61
C LYS A 50 -4.83 -1.54 2.41
N LYS A 51 -4.18 -2.16 3.39
CA LYS A 51 -2.77 -2.56 3.33
C LYS A 51 -2.60 -3.98 3.78
N ARG A 52 -1.74 -4.74 3.11
CA ARG A 52 -1.26 -6.03 3.61
C ARG A 52 0.02 -5.79 4.39
N CYS A 53 -0.07 -5.95 5.71
CA CYS A 53 1.06 -5.84 6.61
C CYS A 53 1.86 -7.13 6.61
N GLN A 54 3.18 -6.98 6.66
CA GLN A 54 4.08 -8.04 7.00
C GLN A 54 5.09 -7.51 8.02
N GLY A 55 5.26 -8.22 9.13
CA GLY A 55 6.30 -7.88 10.09
C GLY A 55 7.69 -8.15 9.52
N ALA A 56 8.64 -7.26 9.79
CA ALA A 56 10.02 -7.45 9.37
C ALA A 56 11.00 -6.71 10.29
N TYR A 57 12.25 -7.18 10.31
CA TYR A 57 13.35 -6.50 10.99
C TYR A 57 13.90 -5.37 10.10
N THR A 58 13.94 -4.16 10.61
CA THR A 58 14.36 -2.94 9.90
C THR A 58 15.70 -2.43 10.45
N GLY A 59 16.73 -3.27 10.40
CA GLY A 59 18.12 -2.87 10.67
C GLY A 59 18.42 -2.36 12.08
N GLY A 60 17.61 -2.71 13.07
CA GLY A 60 17.79 -2.31 14.48
C GLY A 60 16.55 -2.49 15.33
N ASN A 61 15.36 -2.43 14.70
CA ASN A 61 14.06 -2.63 15.35
C ASN A 61 13.20 -3.60 14.54
N TYR A 62 12.21 -4.22 15.18
CA TYR A 62 11.19 -5.02 14.48
C TYR A 62 9.96 -4.16 14.20
N ALA A 63 9.69 -3.90 12.92
CA ALA A 63 8.45 -3.28 12.49
C ALA A 63 7.35 -4.35 12.42
N ARG A 64 6.27 -4.16 13.18
CA ARG A 64 5.13 -5.09 13.16
C ARG A 64 4.37 -5.08 11.83
N CYS A 65 4.33 -3.93 11.16
CA CYS A 65 3.69 -3.78 9.86
C CYS A 65 4.59 -3.00 8.91
N ILE A 66 5.07 -3.68 7.88
CA ILE A 66 5.50 -3.07 6.63
C ILE A 66 4.38 -3.30 5.61
N ALA A 67 3.91 -2.22 4.98
CA ALA A 67 2.85 -2.26 3.98
C ALA A 67 3.38 -2.84 2.65
N ARG A 68 3.35 -4.16 2.50
CA ARG A 68 3.86 -4.85 1.30
C ARG A 68 2.97 -4.66 0.08
N GLU A 69 1.67 -4.49 0.30
CA GLU A 69 0.68 -4.19 -0.74
C GLU A 69 -0.26 -3.11 -0.24
N ALA A 70 -0.76 -2.31 -1.18
CA ALA A 70 -1.67 -1.22 -0.93
C ALA A 70 -2.79 -1.15 -1.94
N TRP A 71 -4.01 -1.01 -1.45
CA TRP A 71 -5.18 -0.69 -2.24
C TRP A 71 -5.70 0.69 -1.84
N LEU A 72 -5.95 1.54 -2.83
CA LEU A 72 -6.73 2.76 -2.67
C LEU A 72 -8.07 2.60 -3.40
N MET A 73 -9.16 2.70 -2.65
CA MET A 73 -10.51 2.75 -3.21
C MET A 73 -10.94 4.21 -3.27
N ILE A 74 -11.13 4.70 -4.49
CA ILE A 74 -11.36 6.11 -4.82
C ILE A 74 -12.73 6.22 -5.47
N ASN A 75 -13.58 7.10 -4.95
CA ASN A 75 -14.89 7.37 -5.52
C ASN A 75 -14.94 8.80 -6.04
N LEU A 76 -14.94 8.93 -7.37
CA LEU A 76 -15.00 10.20 -8.08
C LEU A 76 -16.01 10.06 -9.25
N PRO A 77 -17.20 10.69 -9.17
CA PRO A 77 -18.26 10.50 -10.15
C PRO A 77 -17.86 10.79 -11.60
N GLU A 78 -16.94 11.74 -11.81
CA GLU A 78 -16.47 12.12 -13.15
C GLU A 78 -15.65 11.02 -13.85
N PHE A 79 -15.17 10.01 -13.12
CA PHE A 79 -14.48 8.85 -13.69
C PHE A 79 -15.34 7.58 -13.75
N GLY A 80 -16.56 7.62 -13.17
CA GLY A 80 -17.54 6.53 -13.24
C GLY A 80 -18.35 6.33 -11.96
N ALA A 81 -19.40 5.52 -12.06
CA ALA A 81 -20.28 5.19 -10.93
C ALA A 81 -19.68 4.16 -9.95
N GLN A 82 -18.66 3.41 -10.39
CA GLN A 82 -18.01 2.38 -9.58
C GLN A 82 -16.71 2.93 -8.97
N PRO A 83 -16.35 2.53 -7.75
CA PRO A 83 -15.07 2.90 -7.16
C PRO A 83 -13.89 2.46 -8.03
N ILE A 84 -12.93 3.35 -8.22
CA ILE A 84 -11.64 3.05 -8.85
C ILE A 84 -10.73 2.43 -7.80
N VAL A 85 -10.05 1.36 -8.17
CA VAL A 85 -9.08 0.69 -7.30
C VAL A 85 -7.68 0.85 -7.88
N TRP A 86 -6.79 1.50 -7.13
CA TRP A 86 -5.35 1.44 -7.38
C TRP A 86 -4.75 0.36 -6.46
N HIS A 87 -3.90 -0.52 -6.99
CA HIS A 87 -3.30 -1.62 -6.23
C HIS A 87 -1.84 -1.83 -6.61
N GLU A 88 -0.92 -1.61 -5.67
CA GLU A 88 0.53 -1.71 -5.91
C GLU A 88 1.30 -2.13 -4.64
N ASN A 89 2.56 -2.53 -4.82
CA ASN A 89 3.53 -2.77 -3.72
C ASN A 89 4.18 -1.45 -3.25
N LEU A 90 3.39 -0.38 -3.14
CA LEU A 90 3.89 0.97 -2.86
C LEU A 90 3.10 1.67 -1.76
N THR A 91 3.75 2.61 -1.06
CA THR A 91 3.09 3.60 -0.21
C THR A 91 2.60 4.75 -1.09
N PRO A 92 1.28 4.99 -1.23
CA PRO A 92 0.77 6.15 -1.94
C PRO A 92 1.10 7.41 -1.15
N ARG A 93 1.68 8.39 -1.85
CA ARG A 93 2.06 9.70 -1.31
C ARG A 93 1.13 10.80 -1.83
N ILE A 94 0.70 10.65 -3.08
CA ILE A 94 -0.14 11.64 -3.76
C ILE A 94 -1.32 10.91 -4.38
N LEU A 95 -2.50 11.48 -4.20
CA LEU A 95 -3.71 11.20 -4.97
C LEU A 95 -4.29 12.54 -5.41
N ASN A 96 -4.33 12.82 -6.71
CA ASN A 96 -4.79 14.14 -7.16
C ASN A 96 -5.43 14.12 -8.54
N VAL A 97 -6.20 15.15 -8.85
CA VAL A 97 -6.76 15.40 -10.18
C VAL A 97 -6.07 16.62 -10.77
N HIS A 98 -5.56 16.48 -11.99
CA HIS A 98 -4.96 17.59 -12.73
C HIS A 98 -5.38 17.53 -14.20
N ASN A 99 -5.94 18.62 -14.72
CA ASN A 99 -6.44 18.74 -16.09
C ASN A 99 -7.33 17.55 -16.50
N GLY A 100 -8.28 17.17 -15.63
CA GLY A 100 -9.22 16.07 -15.89
C GLY A 100 -8.67 14.65 -15.75
N HIS A 101 -7.40 14.50 -15.38
CA HIS A 101 -6.76 13.19 -15.20
C HIS A 101 -6.54 12.90 -13.71
N LEU A 102 -6.82 11.67 -13.29
CA LEU A 102 -6.57 11.19 -11.94
C LEU A 102 -5.18 10.55 -11.86
N TYR A 103 -4.41 10.98 -10.87
CA TYR A 103 -3.04 10.52 -10.64
C TYR A 103 -2.89 9.91 -9.26
N VAL A 104 -2.04 8.88 -9.18
CA VAL A 104 -1.48 8.38 -7.93
C VAL A 104 0.04 8.35 -8.07
N VAL A 105 0.76 8.81 -7.04
CA VAL A 105 2.21 8.66 -6.95
C VAL A 105 2.55 7.80 -5.74
N GLY A 106 3.26 6.70 -5.99
CA GLY A 106 3.71 5.77 -4.96
C GLY A 106 5.19 5.93 -4.62
N TRP A 107 5.54 5.48 -3.42
CA TRP A 107 6.89 5.42 -2.88
C TRP A 107 7.20 3.99 -2.37
N PRO A 108 8.39 3.42 -2.66
CA PRO A 108 8.76 2.10 -2.17
C PRO A 108 8.90 2.06 -0.64
N PRO A 109 8.14 1.23 0.08
CA PRO A 109 8.21 1.20 1.54
C PRO A 109 9.56 0.70 2.07
N THR A 110 10.26 -0.17 1.32
CA THR A 110 11.62 -0.63 1.66
C THR A 110 12.50 -0.79 0.41
N GLY A 111 13.78 -1.14 0.62
CA GLY A 111 14.70 -1.51 -0.48
C GLY A 111 14.22 -2.68 -1.33
N TYR A 112 13.43 -3.60 -0.77
CA TYR A 112 12.86 -4.72 -1.53
C TYR A 112 11.91 -4.24 -2.63
N GLU A 113 10.97 -3.36 -2.30
CA GLU A 113 10.07 -2.77 -3.30
C GLU A 113 10.85 -1.81 -4.21
N PHE A 114 11.85 -1.10 -3.71
CA PHE A 114 12.70 -0.25 -4.53
C PHE A 114 13.36 -1.04 -5.67
N ASP A 115 13.88 -2.23 -5.36
CA ASP A 115 14.41 -3.18 -6.34
C ASP A 115 13.34 -3.71 -7.29
N LEU A 116 12.16 -4.07 -6.76
CA LEU A 116 11.02 -4.57 -7.56
C LEU A 116 10.60 -3.58 -8.65
N TYR A 117 10.64 -2.27 -8.37
CA TYR A 117 10.30 -1.22 -9.33
C TYR A 117 11.47 -0.72 -10.18
N GLY A 118 12.64 -1.38 -10.10
CA GLY A 118 13.79 -1.12 -10.96
C GLY A 118 14.70 0.01 -10.47
N LYS A 119 14.77 0.24 -9.15
CA LYS A 119 15.60 1.28 -8.51
C LYS A 119 15.37 2.70 -9.10
N PRO A 120 14.11 3.17 -9.13
CA PRO A 120 13.76 4.45 -9.78
C PRO A 120 14.53 5.64 -9.19
N ARG A 121 14.92 6.58 -10.05
CA ARG A 121 15.62 7.83 -9.66
C ARG A 121 14.96 9.01 -10.37
N PRO A 122 14.18 9.84 -9.66
CA PRO A 122 13.88 9.79 -8.22
C PRO A 122 12.98 8.58 -7.86
N PRO A 123 12.89 8.16 -6.58
CA PRO A 123 12.21 6.94 -6.14
C PRO A 123 10.67 7.06 -6.06
N TYR A 124 10.09 7.83 -6.96
CA TYR A 124 8.64 8.03 -7.06
C TYR A 124 8.11 7.32 -8.30
N ILE A 125 7.01 6.60 -8.17
CA ILE A 125 6.38 5.86 -9.26
C ILE A 125 5.02 6.49 -9.54
N GLY A 126 4.89 7.15 -10.69
CA GLY A 126 3.66 7.80 -11.12
C GLY A 126 2.71 6.85 -11.83
N PHE A 127 1.42 7.06 -11.63
CA PHE A 127 0.34 6.38 -12.34
C PHE A 127 -0.72 7.41 -12.76
N VAL A 128 -1.28 7.23 -13.95
CA VAL A 128 -2.45 7.98 -14.43
C VAL A 128 -3.58 7.02 -14.75
N PHE A 129 -4.81 7.40 -14.42
CA PHE A 129 -6.00 6.62 -14.75
C PHE A 129 -6.55 7.06 -16.12
N VAL A 130 -6.48 6.16 -17.10
CA VAL A 130 -6.94 6.38 -18.47
C VAL A 130 -7.59 5.10 -19.00
N ASP A 131 -8.64 5.22 -19.82
CA ASP A 131 -9.36 4.08 -20.39
C ASP A 131 -9.83 3.05 -19.33
N LYS A 132 -10.22 3.54 -18.14
CA LYS A 132 -10.61 2.74 -16.96
C LYS A 132 -9.50 1.85 -16.38
N GLN A 133 -8.23 2.18 -16.63
CA GLN A 133 -7.08 1.43 -16.17
C GLN A 133 -5.98 2.36 -15.64
N TRP A 134 -5.19 1.87 -14.69
CA TRP A 134 -3.97 2.54 -14.27
C TRP A 134 -2.85 2.27 -15.25
N LYS A 135 -2.22 3.32 -15.78
CA LYS A 135 -1.00 3.24 -16.56
C LYS A 135 0.14 3.86 -15.77
N ARG A 136 1.24 3.13 -15.61
CA ARG A 136 2.48 3.68 -15.06
C ARG A 136 3.04 4.72 -16.03
N ILE A 137 3.49 5.85 -15.50
CA ILE A 137 4.08 6.94 -16.27
C ILE A 137 5.51 7.22 -15.79
N ALA A 138 6.31 7.85 -16.64
CA ALA A 138 7.62 8.34 -16.25
C ALA A 138 7.49 9.48 -15.22
N PHE A 139 8.55 9.73 -14.46
CA PHE A 139 8.52 10.77 -13.44
C PHE A 139 8.28 12.16 -14.06
N GLU A 140 8.89 12.40 -15.23
CA GLU A 140 8.81 13.65 -15.99
C GLU A 140 7.39 13.95 -16.49
N GLU A 141 6.53 12.93 -16.57
CA GLU A 141 5.12 13.06 -16.96
C GLU A 141 4.20 13.38 -15.77
N ILE A 142 4.71 13.33 -14.53
CA ILE A 142 3.95 13.71 -13.34
C ILE A 142 3.82 15.25 -13.32
N PRO A 143 2.60 15.81 -13.27
CA PRO A 143 2.43 17.27 -13.25
C PRO A 143 3.07 17.89 -12.00
N VAL A 144 3.92 18.92 -12.18
CA VAL A 144 4.55 19.66 -11.07
C VAL A 144 3.54 20.23 -10.07
N ALA A 145 2.33 20.53 -10.55
CA ALA A 145 1.24 21.01 -9.73
C ALA A 145 0.81 20.02 -8.64
N ILE A 146 1.01 18.71 -8.82
CA ILE A 146 0.56 17.69 -7.86
C ILE A 146 1.68 17.17 -6.94
N TYR A 147 2.86 17.81 -6.94
CA TYR A 147 4.02 17.29 -6.23
C TYR A 147 3.89 17.30 -4.69
N ASP A 148 2.94 18.04 -4.14
CA ASP A 148 2.72 18.08 -2.69
C ASP A 148 2.07 16.78 -2.21
N VAL A 149 2.68 16.16 -1.20
CA VAL A 149 2.20 14.93 -0.59
C VAL A 149 0.92 15.24 0.19
N ASN A 150 -0.17 14.63 -0.22
CA ASN A 150 -1.49 14.83 0.38
C ASN A 150 -2.08 13.56 1.02
N MET A 151 -1.29 12.47 1.08
CA MET A 151 -1.60 11.24 1.81
C MET A 151 -0.79 11.17 3.11
N LEU A 152 -1.16 10.27 4.04
CA LEU A 152 -0.42 10.03 5.28
C LEU A 152 1.06 9.62 5.01
N ILE A 153 2.01 10.33 5.63
CA ILE A 153 3.45 10.12 5.41
C ILE A 153 3.95 8.80 6.02
N GLU A 154 3.49 8.43 7.21
CA GLU A 154 3.88 7.18 7.87
C GLU A 154 3.33 5.91 7.20
N SER A 155 2.55 6.05 6.13
CA SER A 155 1.88 4.97 5.39
C SER A 155 0.81 4.18 6.16
N ILE A 156 0.89 4.07 7.48
CA ILE A 156 -0.03 3.34 8.35
C ILE A 156 -0.38 4.25 9.54
N PRO A 157 -1.67 4.50 9.82
CA PRO A 157 -2.05 5.30 10.99
C PRO A 157 -1.91 4.48 12.29
N PRO A 158 -2.02 5.14 13.47
CA PRO A 158 -2.14 4.45 14.75
C PRO A 158 -3.21 3.33 14.74
N GLU A 159 -3.00 2.28 15.55
CA GLU A 159 -3.78 1.02 15.53
C GLU A 159 -5.30 1.20 15.61
N ASP A 160 -5.74 2.14 16.44
CA ASP A 160 -7.14 2.45 16.74
C ASP A 160 -7.77 3.44 15.74
N MET A 161 -6.97 4.06 14.87
CA MET A 161 -7.43 5.07 13.94
C MET A 161 -8.05 4.45 12.69
N LYS A 162 -9.38 4.54 12.57
CA LYS A 162 -10.14 4.05 11.40
C LYS A 162 -10.48 5.15 10.40
N PHE A 163 -10.46 6.41 10.83
CA PHE A 163 -10.71 7.56 9.98
C PHE A 163 -9.72 8.68 10.31
N LEU A 164 -9.03 9.17 9.29
CA LEU A 164 -8.04 10.24 9.38
C LEU A 164 -8.56 11.48 8.65
N THR A 165 -8.95 12.50 9.41
CA THR A 165 -9.38 13.79 8.86
C THR A 165 -8.18 14.61 8.35
N LEU A 166 -8.44 15.61 7.50
CA LEU A 166 -7.42 16.57 7.08
C LEU A 166 -6.79 17.27 8.28
N GLN A 167 -7.62 17.77 9.22
CA GLN A 167 -7.14 18.45 10.42
C GLN A 167 -6.19 17.57 11.23
N LYS A 168 -6.54 16.29 11.44
CA LYS A 168 -5.67 15.39 12.19
C LYS A 168 -4.42 15.02 11.40
N LYS A 169 -4.53 14.84 10.08
CA LYS A 169 -3.38 14.54 9.22
C LYS A 169 -2.38 15.70 9.16
N GLU A 170 -2.85 16.94 9.21
CA GLU A 170 -2.02 18.15 9.22
C GLU A 170 -1.45 18.48 10.62
N SER A 171 -1.83 17.73 11.66
CA SER A 171 -1.36 17.98 13.01
C SER A 171 0.13 17.63 13.17
N LYS A 172 0.75 18.18 14.23
CA LYS A 172 2.16 17.92 14.54
C LYS A 172 2.47 16.44 14.79
N GLU A 173 1.50 15.65 15.24
CA GLU A 173 1.69 14.21 15.47
C GLU A 173 1.61 13.37 14.19
N MET A 174 1.23 13.98 13.07
CA MET A 174 1.11 13.35 11.75
C MET A 174 1.96 14.17 10.77
N ASN A 175 1.47 14.42 9.53
CA ASN A 175 2.24 15.08 8.48
C ASN A 175 2.73 16.49 8.83
N GLY A 176 2.15 17.13 9.86
CA GLY A 176 2.55 18.44 10.36
C GLY A 176 3.85 18.45 11.15
N ASP A 177 4.45 17.29 11.48
CA ASP A 177 5.73 17.24 12.19
C ASP A 177 6.81 17.99 11.40
N SER A 178 7.52 18.89 12.09
CA SER A 178 8.68 19.61 11.55
C SER A 178 9.88 18.70 11.31
N ALA A 179 9.91 17.50 11.88
CA ALA A 179 10.98 16.51 11.68
C ALA A 179 10.97 15.91 10.27
N TYR A 180 9.83 15.92 9.57
CA TYR A 180 9.76 15.46 8.19
C TYR A 180 10.55 16.35 7.24
N GLN A 181 11.36 15.70 6.40
CA GLN A 181 12.17 16.35 5.39
C GLN A 181 11.31 16.88 4.24
N LYS A 182 11.87 17.80 3.45
CA LYS A 182 11.15 18.45 2.36
C LYS A 182 10.69 17.44 1.30
N ASP A 183 11.53 16.47 0.97
CA ASP A 183 11.26 15.38 0.01
C ASP A 183 10.16 14.40 0.46
N GLN A 184 9.87 14.37 1.77
CA GLN A 184 8.75 13.60 2.33
C GLN A 184 7.41 14.35 2.23
N LYS A 185 7.45 15.68 2.21
CA LYS A 185 6.27 16.56 2.09
C LYS A 185 5.96 16.95 0.65
N ARG A 186 6.96 16.92 -0.22
CA ARG A 186 6.84 17.25 -1.64
C ARG A 186 7.83 16.43 -2.44
N ILE A 187 7.38 15.76 -3.49
CA ILE A 187 8.28 14.97 -4.33
C ILE A 187 9.28 15.88 -5.05
N ASP A 188 10.54 15.44 -5.11
CA ASP A 188 11.66 16.23 -5.65
C ASP A 188 12.36 15.47 -6.80
N PRO A 189 12.43 16.05 -8.03
CA PRO A 189 13.15 15.46 -9.15
C PRO A 189 14.64 15.18 -8.86
N ALA A 190 15.26 15.97 -7.98
CA ALA A 190 16.67 15.85 -7.65
C ALA A 190 16.93 14.84 -6.52
N TYR A 191 15.89 14.31 -5.87
CA TYR A 191 16.04 13.41 -4.74
C TYR A 191 16.65 12.07 -5.15
N LYS A 192 17.63 11.63 -4.36
CA LYS A 192 18.29 10.33 -4.51
C LYS A 192 18.08 9.53 -3.23
N SER A 193 17.39 8.40 -3.35
CA SER A 193 17.25 7.49 -2.21
C SER A 193 18.58 6.80 -1.92
N ASN A 194 18.82 6.57 -0.63
CA ASN A 194 19.95 5.78 -0.11
C ASN A 194 19.53 4.34 0.26
N PHE A 195 18.39 3.85 -0.24
CA PHE A 195 17.98 2.45 -0.06
C PHE A 195 19.10 1.46 -0.43
#